data_AF-A0A6I3FKN1-F1
#
_entry.id   AF-A0A6I3FKN1-F1
#
_cell.length_a   1.000
_cell.length_b   1.000
_cell.length_c   1.000
_cell.angle_alpha   90.00
_cell.angle_beta   90.00
_cell.angle_gamma   90.00
#
_symmetry.space_group_name_H-M   'P 1'
#
loop_
_entity.id
_entity.type
_entity.pdbx_description
1 polymer ?
#
loop_
_entity_poly.entity_id
_entity_poly.type
_entity_poly.pdbx_seq_one_letter_code
_entity_poly.pdbx_strand_id
1 'polypeptide(L)'
;MRRKLTTRKVLSVICLSLAILFATTNLPASAAVNGGKCTKVGQTQTTKSISYVCAKSGKKTVWQVKTSSTATTATTTTTVAVEKYVAPTTTGTSTDDCKLVEASPERKKWGNIFVAFPPIGGNFEPTGTFKVALVPIDWADLPGEANPLARATDQMKLFTDWFDTVSEGKVSFVWSTYDKYVRVPGSALTYKQAQSGGGDAMAIAAIAAADPFIDFTGVRAVYFLPPKGQQVFVESSQAFKDLNLMAPIPTNEGAIMNYALAGAYFDVSPRNYWSYWVHETGHMFKLPDLKYNWNNHGEVELAVPIGPFSGFDMLSSQDGPSRTLSSWLRWIIGWLPTESLYCQNYANLSKTTIMLNPIDNRTTGVKSVMIKISPTKIIAVESRRPASFDCAAPTNRAGVLVYIVDATVGHGEGTQTLVPPSGRGLVRNSCGTPGILDAILNVGESVTSNGVTVKLVKSSTYDTIEISKAG
;
A
#
# COMPACT_ATOMS: atom_id res chain seq x y z
N MET A 1 -10.28 -17.56 60.69
CA MET A 1 -8.85 -17.94 60.53
C MET A 1 -8.20 -17.00 59.53
N ARG A 2 -7.16 -16.29 59.96
CA ARG A 2 -6.42 -15.27 59.22
C ARG A 2 -5.36 -15.92 58.33
N ARG A 3 -5.18 -15.45 57.08
CA ARG A 3 -3.86 -15.50 56.41
C ARG A 3 -3.51 -14.08 55.94
N LYS A 4 -2.53 -13.50 56.62
CA LYS A 4 -1.92 -12.20 56.34
C LYS A 4 -1.02 -12.33 55.11
N LEU A 5 -1.18 -11.45 54.13
CA LEU A 5 -0.17 -11.17 53.11
C LEU A 5 0.96 -10.36 53.75
N THR A 6 2.19 -10.87 53.64
CA THR A 6 3.42 -10.18 54.04
C THR A 6 4.03 -9.48 52.83
N THR A 7 4.06 -8.15 52.87
CA THR A 7 4.76 -7.26 51.97
C THR A 7 6.28 -7.37 52.19
N ARG A 8 7.04 -7.85 51.21
CA ARG A 8 8.51 -7.77 51.20
C ARG A 8 8.94 -6.49 50.48
N LYS A 9 9.54 -5.58 51.26
CA LYS A 9 10.32 -4.42 50.77
C LYS A 9 11.59 -4.94 50.10
N VAL A 10 11.86 -4.53 48.85
CA VAL A 10 13.16 -4.69 48.20
C VAL A 10 13.85 -3.32 48.20
N LEU A 11 14.95 -3.23 48.96
CA LEU A 11 15.87 -2.11 48.99
C LEU A 11 16.62 -2.04 47.65
N SER A 12 16.56 -0.91 46.95
CA SER A 12 17.46 -0.63 45.83
C SER A 12 18.77 -0.05 46.36
N VAL A 13 19.86 -0.78 46.21
CA VAL A 13 21.22 -0.32 46.50
C VAL A 13 21.75 0.40 45.26
N ILE A 14 21.95 1.72 45.38
CA ILE A 14 22.58 2.55 44.36
C ILE A 14 24.10 2.38 44.50
N CYS A 15 24.73 1.72 43.54
CA CYS A 15 26.19 1.66 43.41
C CYS A 15 26.69 2.92 42.71
N LEU A 16 27.29 3.84 43.46
CA LEU A 16 27.97 5.03 42.95
C LEU A 16 29.37 4.63 42.49
N SER A 17 29.60 4.56 41.18
CA SER A 17 30.94 4.37 40.61
C SER A 17 31.68 5.71 40.54
N LEU A 18 32.70 5.85 41.39
CA LEU A 18 33.60 6.99 41.47
C LEU A 18 34.64 6.89 40.34
N ALA A 19 34.48 7.66 39.25
CA ALA A 19 35.49 7.78 38.21
C ALA A 19 36.49 8.88 38.57
N ILE A 20 37.72 8.48 38.90
CA ILE A 20 38.86 9.36 39.17
C ILE A 20 39.32 9.96 37.83
N LEU A 21 39.04 11.25 37.60
CA LEU A 21 39.59 12.00 36.47
C LEU A 21 41.07 12.32 36.76
N PHE A 22 41.97 11.68 36.02
CA PHE A 22 43.33 12.18 35.84
C PHE A 22 43.29 13.43 34.95
N ALA A 23 43.50 14.60 35.55
CA ALA A 23 43.74 15.84 34.83
C ALA A 23 45.11 15.78 34.16
N THR A 24 45.14 15.39 32.88
CA THR A 24 46.29 15.63 32.01
C THR A 24 46.19 17.06 31.49
N THR A 25 47.15 17.90 31.85
CA THR A 25 47.30 19.26 31.33
C THR A 25 47.74 19.21 29.87
N ASN A 26 46.80 18.95 28.97
CA ASN A 26 47.02 19.18 27.55
C ASN A 26 47.01 20.68 27.28
N LEU A 27 48.20 21.25 27.10
CA LEU A 27 48.37 22.55 26.45
C LEU A 27 47.52 22.59 25.16
N PRO A 28 46.82 23.69 24.85
CA PRO A 28 46.02 23.78 23.64
C PRO A 28 46.95 23.65 22.42
N ALA A 29 46.81 22.54 21.69
CA ALA A 29 47.50 22.34 20.42
C ALA A 29 47.07 23.47 19.48
N SER A 30 48.04 24.24 18.98
CA SER A 30 47.79 25.29 18.00
C SER A 30 47.02 24.73 16.80
N ALA A 31 45.99 25.45 16.35
CA ALA A 31 45.15 25.02 15.23
C ALA A 31 45.98 24.75 13.97
N ALA A 32 45.64 23.68 13.23
CA ALA A 32 46.36 23.28 12.03
C ALA A 32 46.25 24.32 10.91
N VAL A 33 47.40 24.77 10.43
CA VAL A 33 47.55 25.69 9.29
C VAL A 33 48.63 25.14 8.35
N ASN A 34 48.49 25.37 7.04
CA ASN A 34 49.46 24.87 6.07
C ASN A 34 50.88 25.37 6.41
N GLY A 35 51.84 24.45 6.54
CA GLY A 35 53.23 24.73 6.95
C GLY A 35 53.47 24.84 8.46
N GLY A 36 52.43 24.78 9.30
CA GLY A 36 52.55 24.79 10.76
C GLY A 36 53.21 23.52 11.31
N LYS A 37 53.92 23.60 12.45
CA LYS A 37 54.56 22.42 13.05
C LYS A 37 53.53 21.43 13.57
N CYS A 38 53.76 20.15 13.34
CA CYS A 38 52.93 19.05 13.85
C CYS A 38 53.81 17.98 14.49
N THR A 39 53.28 17.30 15.51
CA THR A 39 54.05 16.39 16.38
C THR A 39 54.10 14.96 15.85
N LYS A 40 53.08 14.51 15.11
CA LYS A 40 52.95 13.11 14.67
C LYS A 40 52.55 12.99 13.21
N VAL A 41 53.44 12.43 12.38
CA VAL A 41 53.18 12.15 10.96
C VAL A 41 51.94 11.27 10.82
N GLY A 42 51.05 11.62 9.89
CA GLY A 42 49.77 10.95 9.66
C GLY A 42 48.61 11.44 10.53
N GLN A 43 48.87 12.28 11.54
CA GLN A 43 47.79 12.96 12.27
C GLN A 43 47.00 13.86 11.31
N THR A 44 45.67 13.84 11.42
CA THR A 44 44.78 14.70 10.63
C THR A 44 44.01 15.66 11.52
N GLN A 45 43.83 16.90 11.08
CA GLN A 45 43.02 17.90 11.79
C GLN A 45 42.29 18.78 10.78
N THR A 46 41.04 19.11 11.07
CA THR A 46 40.24 20.03 10.25
C THR A 46 40.20 21.39 10.94
N THR A 47 40.52 22.46 10.21
CA THR A 47 40.48 23.84 10.71
C THR A 47 39.86 24.73 9.63
N LYS A 48 38.80 25.48 9.98
CA LYS A 48 38.03 26.30 9.05
C LYS A 48 37.62 25.53 7.77
N SER A 49 37.07 24.32 7.94
CA SER A 49 36.59 23.44 6.86
C SER A 49 37.65 22.93 5.87
N ILE A 50 38.94 23.12 6.16
CA ILE A 50 40.05 22.54 5.40
C ILE A 50 40.67 21.41 6.23
N SER A 51 40.83 20.24 5.63
CA SER A 51 41.46 19.09 6.28
C SER A 51 42.97 19.10 6.03
N TYR A 52 43.76 18.97 7.09
CA TYR A 52 45.22 18.93 7.05
C TYR A 52 45.73 17.55 7.48
N VAL A 53 46.85 17.13 6.93
CA VAL A 53 47.60 15.93 7.35
C VAL A 53 49.03 16.32 7.71
N CYS A 54 49.53 15.81 8.83
CA CYS A 54 50.91 16.02 9.25
C CYS A 54 51.85 15.16 8.39
N ALA A 55 52.78 15.78 7.66
CA ALA A 55 53.73 15.11 6.79
C ALA A 55 55.16 15.59 7.05
N LYS A 56 56.17 14.81 6.65
CA LYS A 56 57.58 15.24 6.71
C LYS A 56 57.88 16.18 5.56
N SER A 57 58.48 17.33 5.88
CA SER A 57 59.08 18.24 4.91
C SER A 57 60.55 18.45 5.31
N GLY A 58 61.44 17.72 4.62
CA GLY A 58 62.86 17.62 4.99
C GLY A 58 63.06 16.95 6.36
N LYS A 59 63.83 17.59 7.26
CA LYS A 59 64.10 17.11 8.63
C LYS A 59 63.00 17.48 9.66
N LYS A 60 61.92 18.15 9.23
CA LYS A 60 60.86 18.64 10.12
C LYS A 60 59.50 18.06 9.72
N THR A 61 58.55 18.06 10.65
CA THR A 61 57.16 17.63 10.44
C THR A 61 56.23 18.83 10.43
N VAL A 62 55.45 18.98 9.36
CA VAL A 62 54.55 20.12 9.14
C VAL A 62 53.17 19.68 8.64
N TRP A 63 52.16 20.46 8.97
CA TRP A 63 50.80 20.33 8.45
C TRP A 63 50.78 20.66 6.95
N GLN A 64 50.19 19.80 6.15
CA GLN A 64 49.95 20.00 4.72
C GLN A 64 48.46 19.87 4.44
N VAL A 65 47.93 20.69 3.52
CA VAL A 65 46.53 20.56 3.08
C VAL A 65 46.33 19.17 2.49
N LYS A 66 45.32 18.44 2.96
CA LYS A 66 44.92 17.17 2.40
C LYS A 66 44.23 17.43 1.06
N THR A 67 45.03 17.61 0.01
CA THR A 67 44.54 17.60 -1.37
C THR A 67 43.97 16.22 -1.65
N SER A 68 42.70 16.14 -2.06
CA SER A 68 42.10 14.92 -2.60
C SER A 68 42.82 14.56 -3.88
N SER A 69 43.96 13.87 -3.76
CA SER A 69 44.62 13.21 -4.86
C SER A 69 43.67 12.10 -5.31
N THR A 70 43.10 12.27 -6.50
CA THR A 70 42.58 11.20 -7.35
C THR A 70 43.72 10.23 -7.62
N ALA A 71 44.00 9.38 -6.63
CA ALA A 71 44.68 8.12 -6.87
C ALA A 71 43.65 7.27 -7.60
N THR A 72 43.93 6.99 -8.86
CA THR A 72 43.22 6.05 -9.72
C THR A 72 43.37 4.65 -9.12
N THR A 73 42.70 4.39 -8.01
CA THR A 73 42.25 3.04 -7.70
C THR A 73 41.27 2.73 -8.80
N ALA A 74 41.62 1.79 -9.68
CA ALA A 74 40.69 1.21 -10.64
C ALA A 74 39.52 0.64 -9.83
N THR A 75 38.55 1.50 -9.55
CA THR A 75 37.22 1.10 -9.21
C THR A 75 36.74 0.57 -10.53
N THR A 76 36.73 -0.74 -10.67
CA THR A 76 35.97 -1.42 -11.70
C THR A 76 34.56 -0.87 -11.53
N THR A 77 34.23 0.19 -12.27
CA THR A 77 32.85 0.61 -12.47
C THR A 77 32.32 -0.53 -13.30
N THR A 78 31.87 -1.59 -12.63
CA THR A 78 31.00 -2.57 -13.23
C THR A 78 29.80 -1.74 -13.64
N THR A 79 29.80 -1.26 -14.88
CA THR A 79 28.59 -0.89 -15.57
C THR A 79 27.77 -2.16 -15.54
N VAL A 80 26.93 -2.30 -14.51
CA VAL A 80 25.92 -3.35 -14.45
C VAL A 80 25.11 -3.09 -15.71
N ALA A 81 25.28 -3.98 -16.70
CA ALA A 81 24.52 -3.89 -17.93
C ALA A 81 23.05 -3.83 -17.51
N VAL A 82 22.37 -2.72 -17.82
CA VAL A 82 20.95 -2.56 -17.53
C VAL A 82 20.25 -3.70 -18.25
N GLU A 83 19.66 -4.60 -17.47
CA GLU A 83 18.91 -5.73 -18.02
C GLU A 83 17.83 -5.17 -18.94
N LYS A 84 17.78 -5.67 -20.18
CA LYS A 84 16.77 -5.25 -21.15
C LYS A 84 15.58 -6.19 -21.09
N TYR A 85 14.38 -5.63 -21.18
CA TYR A 85 13.16 -6.40 -21.34
C TYR A 85 13.21 -7.21 -22.64
N VAL A 86 12.80 -8.48 -22.56
CA VAL A 86 12.68 -9.38 -23.71
C VAL A 86 11.23 -9.85 -23.79
N ALA A 87 10.55 -9.52 -24.89
CA ALA A 87 9.19 -9.98 -25.13
C ALA A 87 9.13 -11.51 -25.24
N PRO A 88 8.00 -12.15 -24.90
CA PRO A 88 7.83 -13.60 -25.07
C PRO A 88 8.12 -14.03 -26.51
N THR A 89 8.86 -15.13 -26.67
CA THR A 89 9.12 -15.72 -27.99
C THR A 89 7.95 -16.57 -28.49
N THR A 90 7.08 -17.02 -27.59
CA THR A 90 5.81 -17.67 -27.93
C THR A 90 4.72 -16.61 -27.97
N THR A 91 3.84 -16.68 -28.97
CA THR A 91 2.64 -15.83 -29.00
C THR A 91 1.57 -16.47 -28.14
N GLY A 92 1.00 -15.70 -27.21
CA GLY A 92 -0.22 -16.11 -26.49
C GLY A 92 -1.44 -16.12 -27.42
N THR A 93 -2.59 -16.50 -26.88
CA THR A 93 -3.87 -16.32 -27.58
C THR A 93 -4.42 -14.91 -27.33
N SER A 94 -5.55 -14.57 -27.97
CA SER A 94 -6.26 -13.31 -27.71
C SER A 94 -6.62 -13.19 -26.23
N THR A 95 -6.45 -12.00 -25.64
CA THR A 95 -6.91 -11.73 -24.27
C THR A 95 -8.42 -11.92 -24.09
N ASP A 96 -9.21 -11.84 -25.17
CA ASP A 96 -10.63 -12.17 -25.11
C ASP A 96 -10.89 -13.61 -24.69
N ASP A 97 -10.00 -14.54 -25.06
CA ASP A 97 -10.14 -15.93 -24.64
C ASP A 97 -9.94 -16.08 -23.13
N CYS A 98 -9.12 -15.24 -22.50
CA CYS A 98 -8.90 -15.26 -21.04
C CYS A 98 -10.00 -14.57 -20.23
N LYS A 99 -11.00 -13.94 -20.88
CA LYS A 99 -12.11 -13.34 -20.15
C LYS A 99 -12.89 -14.44 -19.43
N LEU A 100 -13.01 -14.29 -18.12
CA LEU A 100 -13.84 -15.14 -17.29
C LEU A 100 -15.29 -14.66 -17.34
N VAL A 101 -16.21 -15.62 -17.36
CA VAL A 101 -17.65 -15.38 -17.26
C VAL A 101 -17.98 -15.12 -15.80
N GLU A 102 -18.55 -13.96 -15.52
CA GLU A 102 -19.12 -13.64 -14.22
C GLU A 102 -20.26 -14.60 -13.86
N ALA A 103 -20.10 -15.32 -12.76
CA ALA A 103 -21.03 -16.36 -12.30
C ALA A 103 -21.25 -16.33 -10.79
N SER A 104 -20.85 -15.25 -10.10
CA SER A 104 -20.96 -15.16 -8.64
C SER A 104 -22.42 -14.99 -8.17
N PRO A 105 -22.81 -15.63 -7.06
CA PRO A 105 -24.13 -15.44 -6.45
C PRO A 105 -24.42 -13.98 -6.11
N GLU A 106 -23.43 -13.25 -5.58
CA GLU A 106 -23.55 -11.83 -5.23
C GLU A 106 -23.90 -10.97 -6.45
N ARG A 107 -23.21 -11.15 -7.59
CA ARG A 107 -23.58 -10.45 -8.83
C ARG A 107 -25.00 -10.77 -9.26
N LYS A 108 -25.40 -12.04 -9.21
CA LYS A 108 -26.76 -12.46 -9.59
C LYS A 108 -27.83 -11.86 -8.69
N LYS A 109 -27.54 -11.72 -7.39
CA LYS A 109 -28.48 -11.25 -6.38
C LYS A 109 -28.64 -9.73 -6.38
N TRP A 110 -27.53 -8.99 -6.46
CA TRP A 110 -27.54 -7.53 -6.29
C TRP A 110 -27.18 -6.76 -7.56
N GLY A 111 -26.33 -7.31 -8.44
CA GLY A 111 -25.96 -6.68 -9.71
C GLY A 111 -24.99 -5.50 -9.60
N ASN A 112 -24.46 -5.21 -8.41
CA ASN A 112 -23.81 -3.92 -8.12
C ASN A 112 -22.28 -3.95 -8.03
N ILE A 113 -21.64 -5.12 -7.98
CA ILE A 113 -20.17 -5.28 -7.99
C ILE A 113 -19.81 -6.35 -9.03
N PHE A 114 -18.65 -6.22 -9.68
CA PHE A 114 -18.15 -7.23 -10.62
C PHE A 114 -16.83 -7.84 -10.16
N VAL A 115 -16.66 -9.13 -10.44
CA VAL A 115 -15.43 -9.87 -10.16
C VAL A 115 -14.80 -10.43 -11.44
N ALA A 116 -15.59 -10.48 -12.53
CA ALA A 116 -15.19 -10.89 -13.86
C ALA A 116 -15.97 -10.13 -14.96
N PHE A 117 -15.93 -10.62 -16.20
CA PHE A 117 -16.55 -9.93 -17.35
C PHE A 117 -18.05 -10.27 -17.51
N PRO A 118 -18.85 -9.31 -18.02
CA PRO A 118 -18.49 -7.93 -18.32
C PRO A 118 -18.43 -7.05 -17.04
N PRO A 119 -17.52 -6.05 -17.02
CA PRO A 119 -17.52 -5.03 -15.98
C PRO A 119 -18.82 -4.22 -16.03
N ILE A 120 -19.15 -3.58 -14.91
CA ILE A 120 -20.31 -2.68 -14.79
C ILE A 120 -19.85 -1.28 -14.42
N GLY A 121 -20.54 -0.28 -14.96
CA GLY A 121 -20.32 1.13 -14.66
C GLY A 121 -21.45 1.73 -13.86
N GLY A 122 -21.65 3.05 -14.00
CA GLY A 122 -22.80 3.76 -13.41
C GLY A 122 -22.55 4.34 -12.02
N ASN A 123 -21.32 4.26 -11.50
CA ASN A 123 -20.84 5.14 -10.44
C ASN A 123 -19.59 5.87 -10.95
N PHE A 124 -18.35 5.51 -10.60
CA PHE A 124 -17.16 6.11 -11.23
C PHE A 124 -16.79 5.40 -12.53
N GLU A 125 -16.43 6.17 -13.55
CA GLU A 125 -15.97 5.67 -14.85
C GLU A 125 -14.49 5.25 -14.77
N PRO A 126 -14.05 4.18 -15.47
CA PRO A 126 -12.68 3.66 -15.36
C PRO A 126 -11.60 4.61 -15.89
N THR A 127 -11.97 5.76 -16.45
CA THR A 127 -11.06 6.81 -16.92
C THR A 127 -11.72 8.16 -16.70
N GLY A 128 -10.94 9.15 -16.27
CA GLY A 128 -11.43 10.50 -16.07
C GLY A 128 -10.67 11.25 -14.99
N THR A 129 -11.01 12.53 -14.86
CA THR A 129 -10.59 13.38 -13.74
C THR A 129 -11.82 13.71 -12.93
N PHE A 130 -11.82 13.34 -11.65
CA PHE A 130 -13.00 13.48 -10.79
C PHE A 130 -12.76 14.51 -9.68
N LYS A 131 -13.73 15.41 -9.48
CA LYS A 131 -13.71 16.34 -8.33
C LYS A 131 -14.24 15.59 -7.11
N VAL A 132 -13.51 15.65 -6.00
CA VAL A 132 -13.91 15.11 -4.69
C VAL A 132 -13.77 16.19 -3.64
N ALA A 133 -14.53 16.12 -2.55
CA ALA A 133 -14.44 17.08 -1.46
C ALA A 133 -13.85 16.44 -0.20
N LEU A 134 -12.95 17.15 0.49
CA LEU A 134 -12.60 16.86 1.88
C LEU A 134 -13.30 17.89 2.78
N VAL A 135 -14.13 17.40 3.69
CA VAL A 135 -14.91 18.23 4.62
C VAL A 135 -14.51 17.91 6.06
N PRO A 136 -13.70 18.75 6.72
CA PRO A 136 -13.49 18.63 8.15
C PRO A 136 -14.80 18.91 8.90
N ILE A 137 -15.19 18.02 9.81
CA ILE A 137 -16.44 18.13 10.57
C ILE A 137 -16.18 18.08 12.08
N ASP A 138 -16.90 18.87 12.86
CA ASP A 138 -16.83 18.85 14.32
C ASP A 138 -18.22 19.10 14.95
N TRP A 139 -18.26 19.08 16.29
CA TRP A 139 -19.45 19.36 17.09
C TRP A 139 -19.14 20.36 18.18
N ALA A 140 -20.18 20.98 18.76
CA ALA A 140 -19.99 21.93 19.85
C ALA A 140 -19.40 21.29 21.11
N ASP A 141 -19.72 20.03 21.35
CA ASP A 141 -19.22 19.19 22.45
C ASP A 141 -17.96 18.40 22.09
N LEU A 142 -17.54 18.43 20.82
CA LEU A 142 -16.32 17.81 20.33
C LEU A 142 -15.67 18.71 19.27
N PRO A 143 -15.02 19.82 19.69
CA PRO A 143 -14.43 20.77 18.77
C PRO A 143 -13.19 20.19 18.09
N GLY A 144 -13.01 20.54 16.82
CA GLY A 144 -11.83 20.16 16.04
C GLY A 144 -10.55 20.92 16.40
N GLU A 145 -9.41 20.38 16.00
CA GLU A 145 -8.12 21.09 16.11
C GLU A 145 -8.05 22.34 15.20
N ALA A 146 -7.11 23.25 15.47
CA ALA A 146 -7.04 24.54 14.77
C ALA A 146 -6.74 24.45 13.25
N ASN A 147 -6.07 23.39 12.78
CA ASN A 147 -5.69 23.22 11.38
C ASN A 147 -5.94 21.77 10.92
N PRO A 148 -7.17 21.43 10.48
CA PRO A 148 -7.51 20.07 10.06
C PRO A 148 -6.68 19.60 8.86
N LEU A 149 -6.39 20.48 7.91
CA LEU A 149 -5.72 20.10 6.66
C LEU A 149 -4.26 19.69 6.86
N ALA A 150 -3.64 20.08 7.98
CA ALA A 150 -2.25 19.69 8.30
C ALA A 150 -2.04 18.16 8.30
N ARG A 151 -3.05 17.37 8.68
CA ARG A 151 -2.95 15.90 8.68
C ARG A 151 -3.57 15.23 7.44
N ALA A 152 -4.25 15.99 6.59
CA ALA A 152 -4.92 15.45 5.41
C ALA A 152 -4.21 15.78 4.09
N THR A 153 -3.40 16.84 4.04
CA THR A 153 -2.75 17.30 2.80
C THR A 153 -1.91 16.21 2.14
N ASP A 154 -0.99 15.58 2.88
CA ASP A 154 -0.17 14.49 2.35
C ASP A 154 -1.00 13.23 2.04
N GLN A 155 -2.09 13.01 2.76
CA GLN A 155 -3.00 11.88 2.55
C GLN A 155 -3.77 12.03 1.22
N MET A 156 -4.28 13.22 0.94
CA MET A 156 -4.93 13.56 -0.34
C MET A 156 -3.96 13.40 -1.51
N LYS A 157 -2.69 13.81 -1.33
CA LYS A 157 -1.66 13.62 -2.35
C LYS A 157 -1.40 12.14 -2.61
N LEU A 158 -1.20 11.34 -1.56
CA LEU A 158 -0.98 9.89 -1.68
C LEU A 158 -2.16 9.20 -2.36
N PHE A 159 -3.40 9.59 -2.02
CA PHE A 159 -4.60 9.11 -2.67
C PHE A 159 -4.59 9.38 -4.19
N THR A 160 -4.34 10.63 -4.59
CA THR A 160 -4.31 11.01 -6.01
C THR A 160 -3.18 10.32 -6.76
N ASP A 161 -1.97 10.29 -6.18
CA ASP A 161 -0.80 9.64 -6.78
C ASP A 161 -1.01 8.12 -6.94
N TRP A 162 -1.71 7.49 -5.99
CA TRP A 162 -2.01 6.06 -6.04
C TRP A 162 -2.91 5.74 -7.23
N PHE A 163 -4.00 6.48 -7.41
CA PHE A 163 -4.91 6.26 -8.54
C PHE A 163 -4.21 6.54 -9.87
N ASP A 164 -3.42 7.60 -9.97
CA ASP A 164 -2.60 7.87 -11.15
C ASP A 164 -1.68 6.66 -11.43
N THR A 165 -0.96 6.15 -10.43
CA THR A 165 -0.01 5.04 -10.59
C THR A 165 -0.69 3.73 -10.99
N VAL A 166 -1.69 3.29 -10.22
CA VAL A 166 -2.33 1.99 -10.37
C VAL A 166 -3.24 1.92 -11.60
N SER A 167 -3.83 3.06 -12.00
CA SER A 167 -4.65 3.16 -13.21
C SER A 167 -3.87 3.41 -14.50
N GLU A 168 -2.52 3.49 -14.43
CA GLU A 168 -1.66 3.88 -15.54
C GLU A 168 -2.00 5.26 -16.14
N GLY A 169 -2.36 6.21 -15.27
CA GLY A 169 -2.70 7.59 -15.66
C GLY A 169 -4.11 7.77 -16.22
N LYS A 170 -4.96 6.75 -16.16
CA LYS A 170 -6.34 6.82 -16.63
C LYS A 170 -7.26 7.59 -15.67
N VAL A 171 -6.95 7.56 -14.38
CA VAL A 171 -7.76 8.17 -13.32
C VAL A 171 -6.94 9.19 -12.56
N SER A 172 -7.52 10.37 -12.36
CA SER A 172 -6.97 11.41 -11.48
C SER A 172 -8.09 12.07 -10.66
N PHE A 173 -7.69 12.72 -9.57
CA PHE A 173 -8.61 13.34 -8.61
C PHE A 173 -8.20 14.77 -8.30
N VAL A 174 -9.20 15.66 -8.32
CA VAL A 174 -9.06 17.06 -7.92
C VAL A 174 -9.81 17.28 -6.62
N TRP A 175 -9.10 17.75 -5.60
CA TRP A 175 -9.66 17.97 -4.28
C TRP A 175 -10.24 19.39 -4.14
N SER A 176 -11.49 19.47 -3.72
CA SER A 176 -12.10 20.66 -3.11
C SER A 176 -11.95 20.53 -1.60
N THR A 177 -11.41 21.53 -0.93
CA THR A 177 -11.12 21.45 0.51
C THR A 177 -11.64 22.68 1.23
N TYR A 178 -12.13 22.48 2.45
CA TYR A 178 -12.39 23.57 3.38
C TYR A 178 -11.37 23.53 4.53
N ASP A 179 -10.73 24.65 4.81
CA ASP A 179 -9.60 24.73 5.75
C ASP A 179 -10.02 24.81 7.23
N LYS A 180 -11.33 24.82 7.48
CA LYS A 180 -11.94 24.89 8.81
C LYS A 180 -12.88 23.72 9.04
N TYR A 181 -13.21 23.51 10.30
CA TYR A 181 -14.25 22.60 10.70
C TYR A 181 -15.65 23.16 10.39
N VAL A 182 -16.46 22.34 9.73
CA VAL A 182 -17.90 22.54 9.59
C VAL A 182 -18.59 21.99 10.83
N ARG A 183 -19.34 22.85 11.52
CA ARG A 183 -20.07 22.47 12.73
C ARG A 183 -21.34 21.70 12.36
N VAL A 184 -21.34 20.40 12.64
CA VAL A 184 -22.51 19.55 12.49
C VAL A 184 -23.49 19.83 13.65
N PRO A 185 -24.80 19.95 13.41
CA PRO A 185 -25.77 20.20 14.47
C PRO A 185 -25.86 19.03 15.46
N GLY A 186 -26.22 19.33 16.71
CA GLY A 186 -26.42 18.32 17.76
C GLY A 186 -25.13 17.89 18.48
N SER A 187 -25.22 16.78 19.21
CA SER A 187 -24.09 16.17 19.93
C SER A 187 -23.36 15.17 19.04
N ALA A 188 -22.04 15.10 19.15
CA ALA A 188 -21.24 14.14 18.40
C ALA A 188 -21.70 12.68 18.61
N LEU A 189 -22.09 12.34 19.84
CA LEU A 189 -22.52 10.97 20.20
C LEU A 189 -23.86 10.55 19.58
N THR A 190 -24.67 11.49 19.10
CA THR A 190 -25.88 11.18 18.32
C THR A 190 -25.55 10.44 17.03
N TYR A 191 -24.34 10.66 16.50
CA TYR A 191 -23.87 10.07 15.24
C TYR A 191 -22.91 8.89 15.46
N LYS A 192 -22.85 8.33 16.68
CA LYS A 192 -21.89 7.29 17.04
C LYS A 192 -22.08 6.05 16.16
N GLN A 193 -20.97 5.57 15.60
CA GLN A 193 -20.93 4.39 14.76
C GLN A 193 -19.66 3.59 15.04
N ALA A 194 -19.83 2.31 15.41
CA ALA A 194 -18.69 1.45 15.73
C ALA A 194 -18.00 0.89 14.47
N GLN A 195 -18.80 0.54 13.46
CA GLN A 195 -18.38 -0.10 12.21
C GLN A 195 -19.09 0.56 11.04
N SER A 196 -18.60 0.36 9.81
CA SER A 196 -19.24 0.84 8.58
C SER A 196 -20.71 0.43 8.45
N GLY A 197 -21.48 1.14 7.60
CA GLY A 197 -22.88 0.78 7.31
C GLY A 197 -23.92 1.15 8.38
N GLY A 198 -23.59 2.01 9.35
CA GLY A 198 -24.53 2.50 10.38
C GLY A 198 -25.60 3.49 9.91
N GLY A 199 -25.68 3.77 8.60
CA GLY A 199 -26.64 4.70 7.98
C GLY A 199 -26.09 6.10 7.69
N ASP A 200 -26.88 6.88 6.96
CA ASP A 200 -26.43 8.11 6.31
C ASP A 200 -26.64 9.39 7.14
N ALA A 201 -27.17 9.27 8.37
CA ALA A 201 -27.61 10.41 9.18
C ALA A 201 -26.50 11.45 9.44
N MET A 202 -25.27 11.00 9.68
CA MET A 202 -24.12 11.89 9.83
C MET A 202 -23.80 12.61 8.53
N ALA A 203 -23.71 11.88 7.41
CA ALA A 203 -23.34 12.45 6.12
C ALA A 203 -24.37 13.48 5.65
N ILE A 204 -25.67 13.20 5.83
CA ILE A 204 -26.76 14.12 5.52
C ILE A 204 -26.62 15.42 6.33
N ALA A 205 -26.42 15.34 7.64
CA ALA A 205 -26.27 16.51 8.49
C ALA A 205 -24.99 17.31 8.18
N ALA A 206 -23.89 16.62 7.93
CA ALA A 206 -22.61 17.23 7.61
C ALA A 206 -22.61 17.92 6.25
N ILE A 207 -23.17 17.30 5.20
CA ILE A 207 -23.28 17.90 3.87
C ILE A 207 -24.18 19.13 3.92
N ALA A 208 -25.34 19.05 4.57
CA ALA A 208 -26.23 20.21 4.73
C ALA A 208 -25.56 21.38 5.48
N ALA A 209 -24.74 21.09 6.48
CA ALA A 209 -23.98 22.12 7.20
C ALA A 209 -22.80 22.69 6.39
N ALA A 210 -22.25 21.92 5.45
CA ALA A 210 -21.11 22.31 4.62
C ALA A 210 -21.52 23.08 3.36
N ASP A 211 -22.74 22.85 2.84
CA ASP A 211 -23.29 23.41 1.60
C ASP A 211 -23.14 24.95 1.49
N PRO A 212 -23.32 25.75 2.55
CA PRO A 212 -23.11 27.21 2.46
C PRO A 212 -21.64 27.63 2.27
N PHE A 213 -20.69 26.74 2.50
CA PHE A 213 -19.24 27.03 2.51
C PHE A 213 -18.46 26.33 1.40
N ILE A 214 -19.02 25.27 0.82
CA ILE A 214 -18.35 24.40 -0.14
C ILE A 214 -19.23 24.28 -1.37
N ASP A 215 -18.69 24.68 -2.52
CA ASP A 215 -19.32 24.46 -3.83
C ASP A 215 -19.22 22.98 -4.22
N PHE A 216 -20.36 22.27 -4.16
CA PHE A 216 -20.45 20.86 -4.52
C PHE A 216 -20.62 20.63 -6.03
N THR A 217 -20.55 21.66 -6.88
CA THR A 217 -20.61 21.51 -8.34
C THR A 217 -19.61 20.47 -8.82
N GLY A 218 -20.13 19.39 -9.41
CA GLY A 218 -19.34 18.30 -9.99
C GLY A 218 -18.62 17.40 -8.98
N VAL A 219 -18.85 17.55 -7.66
CA VAL A 219 -18.26 16.68 -6.63
C VAL A 219 -18.89 15.29 -6.71
N ARG A 220 -18.03 14.28 -6.91
CA ARG A 220 -18.45 12.88 -7.10
C ARG A 220 -18.44 12.06 -5.80
N ALA A 221 -17.64 12.48 -4.82
CA ALA A 221 -17.57 11.87 -3.49
C ALA A 221 -17.13 12.89 -2.43
N VAL A 222 -17.59 12.68 -1.20
CA VAL A 222 -17.23 13.50 -0.02
C VAL A 222 -16.48 12.65 0.99
N TYR A 223 -15.28 13.09 1.38
CA TYR A 223 -14.51 12.51 2.46
C TYR A 223 -14.62 13.39 3.69
N PHE A 224 -15.07 12.82 4.81
CA PHE A 224 -15.17 13.55 6.06
C PHE A 224 -13.91 13.34 6.92
N LEU A 225 -13.48 14.42 7.59
CA LEU A 225 -12.36 14.41 8.52
C LEU A 225 -12.86 14.84 9.92
N PRO A 226 -13.19 13.91 10.82
CA PRO A 226 -13.68 14.23 12.16
C PRO A 226 -12.50 14.67 13.06
N PRO A 227 -12.71 15.27 14.24
CA PRO A 227 -11.63 15.76 15.12
C PRO A 227 -10.62 14.66 15.47
N LYS A 228 -9.35 15.02 15.60
CA LYS A 228 -8.30 14.04 15.94
C LYS A 228 -8.59 13.37 17.29
N GLY A 229 -8.42 12.05 17.36
CA GLY A 229 -8.62 11.27 18.60
C GLY A 229 -10.09 11.08 19.04
N GLN A 230 -11.05 11.52 18.22
CA GLN A 230 -12.48 11.27 18.42
C GLN A 230 -12.80 9.78 18.64
N GLN A 231 -13.90 9.48 19.33
CA GLN A 231 -14.39 8.11 19.61
C GLN A 231 -15.85 7.89 19.15
N VAL A 232 -16.34 8.77 18.29
CA VAL A 232 -17.67 8.73 17.67
C VAL A 232 -17.71 7.66 16.59
N PHE A 233 -16.73 7.67 15.70
CA PHE A 233 -16.52 6.70 14.63
C PHE A 233 -15.33 5.82 15.01
N VAL A 234 -15.60 4.61 15.50
CA VAL A 234 -14.53 3.72 15.96
C VAL A 234 -13.72 3.22 14.76
N GLU A 235 -14.37 2.60 13.79
CA GLU A 235 -13.73 2.18 12.54
C GLU A 235 -13.92 3.21 11.42
N SER A 236 -15.17 3.39 10.96
CA SER A 236 -15.49 4.24 9.81
C SER A 236 -16.99 4.51 9.65
N SER A 237 -17.35 5.38 8.71
CA SER A 237 -18.71 5.56 8.20
C SER A 237 -18.67 5.87 6.69
N GLN A 238 -19.37 5.09 5.87
CA GLN A 238 -19.36 5.23 4.42
C GLN A 238 -20.65 4.73 3.79
N ALA A 239 -21.01 5.32 2.65
CA ALA A 239 -22.00 4.75 1.76
C ALA A 239 -21.80 5.19 0.31
N PHE A 240 -22.15 4.31 -0.63
CA PHE A 240 -21.91 4.51 -2.06
C PHE A 240 -23.13 4.19 -2.91
N LYS A 241 -23.19 4.82 -4.09
CA LYS A 241 -24.22 4.58 -5.10
C LYS A 241 -24.32 3.10 -5.48
N ASP A 242 -25.56 2.61 -5.50
CA ASP A 242 -25.97 1.23 -5.77
C ASP A 242 -25.41 0.20 -4.76
N LEU A 243 -24.87 0.64 -3.63
CA LEU A 243 -24.47 -0.26 -2.54
C LEU A 243 -25.38 0.00 -1.33
N ASN A 244 -24.85 0.66 -0.32
CA ASN A 244 -25.52 0.88 0.96
C ASN A 244 -26.05 2.31 1.16
N LEU A 245 -25.90 3.20 0.17
CA LEU A 245 -26.48 4.55 0.25
C LEU A 245 -28.01 4.47 0.13
N MET A 246 -28.73 5.00 1.12
CA MET A 246 -30.18 4.90 1.17
C MET A 246 -30.86 5.79 0.13
N ALA A 247 -30.34 7.00 -0.05
CA ALA A 247 -30.85 7.98 -1.02
C ALA A 247 -29.74 8.97 -1.41
N PRO A 248 -29.84 9.59 -2.60
CA PRO A 248 -29.01 10.74 -2.96
C PRO A 248 -29.06 11.83 -1.88
N ILE A 249 -27.90 12.32 -1.41
CA ILE A 249 -27.85 13.36 -0.38
C ILE A 249 -27.88 14.74 -1.06
N PRO A 250 -28.91 15.58 -0.85
CA PRO A 250 -29.06 16.83 -1.59
C PRO A 250 -28.03 17.89 -1.18
N THR A 251 -27.66 18.73 -2.16
CA THR A 251 -26.94 20.02 -2.00
C THR A 251 -27.59 21.04 -2.93
N ASN A 252 -27.16 22.29 -2.87
CA ASN A 252 -27.62 23.32 -3.82
C ASN A 252 -27.18 23.04 -5.26
N GLU A 253 -26.05 22.37 -5.47
CA GLU A 253 -25.48 22.11 -6.80
C GLU A 253 -25.84 20.75 -7.39
N GLY A 254 -26.36 19.83 -6.58
CA GLY A 254 -26.73 18.47 -6.99
C GLY A 254 -26.50 17.44 -5.89
N ALA A 255 -27.06 16.24 -6.06
CA ALA A 255 -26.96 15.25 -5.00
C ALA A 255 -25.57 14.59 -4.94
N ILE A 256 -25.05 14.41 -3.73
CA ILE A 256 -23.89 13.59 -3.43
C ILE A 256 -24.32 12.12 -3.37
N MET A 257 -23.56 11.29 -4.08
CA MET A 257 -23.86 9.86 -4.27
C MET A 257 -22.85 8.94 -3.58
N ASN A 258 -21.80 9.49 -2.98
CA ASN A 258 -20.75 8.72 -2.33
C ASN A 258 -20.14 9.50 -1.17
N TYR A 259 -19.92 8.86 -0.03
CA TYR A 259 -19.13 9.43 1.05
C TYR A 259 -18.33 8.38 1.81
N ALA A 260 -17.24 8.81 2.44
CA ALA A 260 -16.47 7.99 3.37
C ALA A 260 -15.86 8.83 4.50
N LEU A 261 -15.76 8.22 5.69
CA LEU A 261 -15.17 8.81 6.89
C LEU A 261 -14.24 7.79 7.51
N ALA A 262 -12.97 8.15 7.62
CA ALA A 262 -11.97 7.35 8.34
C ALA A 262 -12.09 7.64 9.85
N GLY A 263 -12.44 6.61 10.63
CA GLY A 263 -12.62 6.72 12.08
C GLY A 263 -11.31 6.64 12.87
N ALA A 264 -11.43 6.44 14.18
CA ALA A 264 -10.32 6.41 15.12
C ALA A 264 -9.31 5.29 14.80
N TYR A 265 -9.77 4.18 14.23
CA TYR A 265 -8.96 3.06 13.77
C TYR A 265 -7.89 3.49 12.75
N PHE A 266 -8.20 4.46 11.87
CA PHE A 266 -7.26 4.96 10.86
C PHE A 266 -6.44 6.17 11.32
N ASP A 267 -6.74 6.70 12.51
CA ASP A 267 -6.05 7.85 13.13
C ASP A 267 -4.88 7.42 14.04
N VAL A 268 -4.32 6.23 13.80
CA VAL A 268 -3.21 5.67 14.57
C VAL A 268 -2.17 5.01 13.66
N SER A 269 -0.89 5.33 13.87
CA SER A 269 0.22 4.70 13.15
C SER A 269 0.25 3.18 13.42
N PRO A 270 0.53 2.33 12.41
CA PRO A 270 1.00 2.62 11.04
C PRO A 270 -0.11 2.86 10.01
N ARG A 271 -1.37 2.99 10.46
CA ARG A 271 -2.52 3.22 9.59
C ARG A 271 -2.59 4.68 9.18
N ASN A 272 -3.38 4.91 8.15
CA ASN A 272 -3.45 6.18 7.46
C ASN A 272 -4.82 6.31 6.79
N TYR A 273 -5.23 7.54 6.49
CA TYR A 273 -6.53 7.78 5.87
C TYR A 273 -6.51 7.47 4.37
N TRP A 274 -5.39 7.75 3.69
CA TRP A 274 -5.32 7.62 2.24
C TRP A 274 -5.61 6.19 1.78
N SER A 275 -5.08 5.16 2.46
CA SER A 275 -5.28 3.77 2.01
C SER A 275 -6.72 3.32 2.23
N TYR A 276 -7.34 3.74 3.34
CA TYR A 276 -8.77 3.56 3.57
C TYR A 276 -9.59 4.26 2.49
N TRP A 277 -9.35 5.55 2.23
CA TRP A 277 -10.07 6.29 1.20
C TRP A 277 -9.93 5.63 -0.17
N VAL A 278 -8.72 5.18 -0.55
CA VAL A 278 -8.48 4.44 -1.79
C VAL A 278 -9.30 3.15 -1.85
N HIS A 279 -9.28 2.35 -0.78
CA HIS A 279 -10.02 1.08 -0.68
C HIS A 279 -11.53 1.31 -0.91
N GLU A 280 -12.11 2.24 -0.16
CA GLU A 280 -13.53 2.60 -0.28
C GLU A 280 -13.88 3.15 -1.67
N THR A 281 -12.98 3.95 -2.26
CA THR A 281 -13.15 4.44 -3.64
C THR A 281 -13.13 3.32 -4.66
N GLY A 282 -12.39 2.23 -4.41
CA GLY A 282 -12.41 1.03 -5.24
C GLY A 282 -13.84 0.48 -5.44
N HIS A 283 -14.68 0.53 -4.40
CA HIS A 283 -16.09 0.14 -4.50
C HIS A 283 -16.93 1.15 -5.28
N MET A 284 -16.55 2.44 -5.31
CA MET A 284 -17.16 3.43 -6.19
C MET A 284 -16.87 3.15 -7.68
N PHE A 285 -15.78 2.43 -7.98
CA PHE A 285 -15.49 1.83 -9.29
C PHE A 285 -16.08 0.43 -9.49
N LYS A 286 -16.94 -0.02 -8.55
CA LYS A 286 -17.63 -1.32 -8.59
C LYS A 286 -16.71 -2.54 -8.44
N LEU A 287 -15.52 -2.37 -7.85
CA LEU A 287 -14.58 -3.45 -7.56
C LEU A 287 -14.94 -4.19 -6.24
N PRO A 288 -14.58 -5.48 -6.11
CA PRO A 288 -14.99 -6.31 -4.98
C PRO A 288 -14.03 -6.23 -3.80
N ASP A 289 -14.53 -6.51 -2.60
CA ASP A 289 -13.69 -6.95 -1.50
C ASP A 289 -13.14 -8.35 -1.80
N LEU A 290 -11.83 -8.52 -1.61
CA LEU A 290 -11.11 -9.80 -1.77
C LEU A 290 -10.91 -10.55 -0.44
N LYS A 291 -11.66 -10.14 0.58
CA LYS A 291 -11.71 -10.78 1.91
C LYS A 291 -13.11 -11.31 2.17
N TYR A 292 -13.25 -12.21 3.13
CA TYR A 292 -14.56 -12.63 3.59
C TYR A 292 -15.25 -11.48 4.31
N ASN A 293 -16.52 -11.24 3.99
CA ASN A 293 -17.37 -10.30 4.72
C ASN A 293 -17.38 -10.74 6.18
N TRP A 294 -17.00 -9.81 7.06
CA TRP A 294 -16.80 -10.02 8.50
C TRP A 294 -18.11 -10.29 9.28
N ASN A 295 -19.20 -10.68 8.59
CA ASN A 295 -20.50 -10.97 9.19
C ASN A 295 -20.47 -12.16 10.18
N ASN A 296 -19.32 -12.83 10.34
CA ASN A 296 -19.09 -13.87 11.34
C ASN A 296 -18.16 -13.44 12.50
N HIS A 297 -17.94 -12.15 12.75
CA HIS A 297 -17.37 -11.63 14.03
C HIS A 297 -16.17 -12.38 14.64
N GLY A 298 -15.28 -12.96 13.84
CA GLY A 298 -14.14 -13.75 14.35
C GLY A 298 -14.51 -15.11 14.96
N GLU A 299 -15.73 -15.61 14.74
CA GLU A 299 -16.18 -16.95 15.17
C GLU A 299 -15.57 -18.08 14.34
N VAL A 300 -15.03 -17.76 13.16
CA VAL A 300 -14.31 -18.72 12.30
C VAL A 300 -12.85 -18.32 12.21
N GLU A 301 -11.97 -19.16 12.75
CA GLU A 301 -10.54 -19.05 12.52
C GLU A 301 -10.27 -19.32 11.03
N LEU A 302 -9.92 -18.27 10.29
CA LEU A 302 -9.49 -18.39 8.91
C LEU A 302 -8.02 -18.78 8.87
N ALA A 303 -7.67 -19.77 8.04
CA ALA A 303 -6.28 -20.15 7.81
C ALA A 303 -5.41 -18.97 7.32
N VAL A 304 -6.03 -18.01 6.63
CA VAL A 304 -5.45 -16.70 6.30
C VAL A 304 -6.35 -15.62 6.89
N PRO A 305 -5.94 -14.91 7.97
CA PRO A 305 -6.83 -14.05 8.76
C PRO A 305 -7.49 -12.88 8.00
N ILE A 306 -6.86 -12.41 6.94
CA ILE A 306 -7.33 -11.27 6.13
C ILE A 306 -8.17 -11.75 4.92
N GLY A 307 -8.29 -13.07 4.72
CA GLY A 307 -8.88 -13.67 3.54
C GLY A 307 -7.83 -14.26 2.59
N PRO A 308 -8.29 -14.93 1.52
CA PRO A 308 -7.45 -15.80 0.69
C PRO A 308 -6.39 -15.05 -0.15
N PHE A 309 -6.55 -13.73 -0.35
CA PHE A 309 -5.54 -12.87 -0.98
C PHE A 309 -4.57 -12.19 0.01
N SER A 310 -4.76 -12.42 1.32
CA SER A 310 -3.92 -11.91 2.41
C SER A 310 -3.73 -10.38 2.33
N GLY A 311 -2.49 -9.89 2.34
CA GLY A 311 -2.18 -8.45 2.27
C GLY A 311 -1.50 -8.02 0.98
N PHE A 312 -1.85 -8.66 -0.14
CA PHE A 312 -1.25 -8.40 -1.47
C PHE A 312 -2.13 -7.58 -2.42
N ASP A 313 -3.29 -7.12 -1.96
CA ASP A 313 -4.19 -6.26 -2.73
C ASP A 313 -4.88 -5.24 -1.82
N MET A 314 -5.01 -4.00 -2.31
CA MET A 314 -5.71 -2.90 -1.65
C MET A 314 -7.14 -3.27 -1.26
N LEU A 315 -7.85 -4.06 -2.07
CA LEU A 315 -9.22 -4.52 -1.79
C LEU A 315 -9.27 -5.80 -0.96
N SER A 316 -8.12 -6.38 -0.60
CA SER A 316 -8.05 -7.40 0.46
C SER A 316 -7.76 -6.75 1.80
N SER A 317 -6.77 -5.85 1.85
CA SER A 317 -6.50 -5.03 3.02
C SER A 317 -5.75 -3.76 2.66
N GLN A 318 -6.37 -2.63 2.97
CA GLN A 318 -5.81 -1.29 2.90
C GLN A 318 -4.61 -1.06 3.84
N ASP A 319 -4.49 -1.88 4.89
CA ASP A 319 -3.41 -1.83 5.87
C ASP A 319 -2.25 -2.77 5.50
N GLY A 320 -2.47 -3.68 4.53
CA GLY A 320 -1.52 -4.71 4.13
C GLY A 320 -0.16 -4.19 3.65
N PRO A 321 0.86 -5.06 3.59
CA PRO A 321 2.20 -4.68 3.15
C PRO A 321 2.26 -4.28 1.68
N SER A 322 1.49 -4.93 0.80
CA SER A 322 1.40 -4.55 -0.62
C SER A 322 0.12 -3.76 -0.86
N ARG A 323 0.25 -2.46 -1.08
CA ARG A 323 -0.87 -1.51 -1.20
C ARG A 323 -1.11 -1.14 -2.65
N THR A 324 -1.36 -2.15 -3.47
CA THR A 324 -1.60 -2.01 -4.91
C THR A 324 -2.75 -2.92 -5.33
N LEU A 325 -3.19 -2.87 -6.59
CA LEU A 325 -4.16 -3.83 -7.14
C LEU A 325 -3.48 -4.96 -7.92
N SER A 326 -4.02 -6.17 -7.76
CA SER A 326 -3.76 -7.35 -8.59
C SER A 326 -3.98 -7.03 -10.07
N SER A 327 -3.18 -7.67 -10.93
CA SER A 327 -3.29 -7.55 -12.38
C SER A 327 -4.66 -7.95 -12.90
N TRP A 328 -5.34 -8.88 -12.22
CA TRP A 328 -6.71 -9.26 -12.54
C TRP A 328 -7.67 -8.08 -12.37
N LEU A 329 -7.72 -7.45 -11.19
CA LEU A 329 -8.61 -6.31 -10.94
C LEU A 329 -8.31 -5.13 -11.86
N ARG A 330 -7.02 -4.82 -12.05
CA ARG A 330 -6.62 -3.76 -12.99
C ARG A 330 -7.04 -4.08 -14.42
N TRP A 331 -6.98 -5.33 -14.85
CA TRP A 331 -7.39 -5.70 -16.19
C TRP A 331 -8.90 -5.59 -16.39
N ILE A 332 -9.70 -6.18 -15.50
CA ILE A 332 -11.15 -6.24 -15.68
C ILE A 332 -11.82 -4.86 -15.64
N ILE A 333 -11.25 -3.90 -14.90
CA ILE A 333 -11.71 -2.50 -14.90
C ILE A 333 -11.17 -1.70 -16.09
N GLY A 334 -10.17 -2.21 -16.82
CA GLY A 334 -9.57 -1.55 -17.97
C GLY A 334 -8.39 -0.64 -17.63
N TRP A 335 -7.77 -0.79 -16.46
CA TRP A 335 -6.57 -0.06 -16.05
C TRP A 335 -5.27 -0.69 -16.54
N LEU A 336 -5.19 -2.02 -16.56
CA LEU A 336 -4.08 -2.75 -17.17
C LEU A 336 -4.43 -3.03 -18.64
N PRO A 337 -3.62 -2.55 -19.61
CA PRO A 337 -3.91 -2.71 -21.01
C PRO A 337 -3.65 -4.15 -21.46
N THR A 338 -4.33 -4.59 -22.52
CA THR A 338 -4.31 -6.00 -22.95
C THR A 338 -2.93 -6.45 -23.44
N GLU A 339 -2.12 -5.55 -23.99
CA GLU A 339 -0.73 -5.81 -24.39
C GLU A 339 0.21 -6.09 -23.19
N SER A 340 -0.21 -5.74 -21.98
CA SER A 340 0.52 -6.11 -20.75
C SER A 340 0.18 -7.52 -20.25
N LEU A 341 -0.64 -8.26 -20.98
CA LEU A 341 -1.06 -9.61 -20.62
C LEU A 341 -0.56 -10.64 -21.62
N TYR A 342 -0.03 -11.73 -21.09
CA TYR A 342 0.16 -12.96 -21.86
C TYR A 342 -1.01 -13.90 -21.54
N CYS A 343 -1.92 -14.11 -22.48
CA CYS A 343 -3.05 -15.02 -22.30
C CYS A 343 -2.77 -16.39 -22.93
N GLN A 344 -3.15 -17.47 -22.23
CA GLN A 344 -3.17 -18.81 -22.82
C GLN A 344 -4.27 -19.69 -22.23
N ASN A 345 -4.88 -20.53 -23.07
CA ASN A 345 -5.78 -21.59 -22.60
C ASN A 345 -4.99 -22.79 -22.10
N TYR A 346 -5.37 -23.35 -20.95
CA TYR A 346 -4.70 -24.51 -20.35
C TYR A 346 -4.55 -25.69 -21.32
N ALA A 347 -5.59 -25.98 -22.12
CA ALA A 347 -5.57 -27.05 -23.11
C ALA A 347 -4.38 -26.94 -24.08
N ASN A 348 -4.00 -25.71 -24.44
CA ASN A 348 -2.95 -25.39 -25.40
C ASN A 348 -1.63 -24.96 -24.72
N LEU A 349 -1.54 -25.10 -23.39
CA LEU A 349 -0.33 -24.72 -22.66
C LEU A 349 0.81 -25.70 -23.01
N SER A 350 1.83 -25.19 -23.67
CA SER A 350 3.15 -25.81 -23.78
C SER A 350 4.11 -25.15 -22.78
N LYS A 351 5.24 -25.81 -22.54
CA LYS A 351 6.31 -25.24 -21.73
C LYS A 351 6.81 -23.94 -22.37
N THR A 352 6.72 -22.82 -21.66
CA THR A 352 7.17 -21.51 -22.15
C THR A 352 7.91 -20.72 -21.08
N THR A 353 8.77 -19.81 -21.51
CA THR A 353 9.54 -18.90 -20.65
C THR A 353 9.16 -17.47 -20.98
N ILE A 354 8.78 -16.70 -19.95
CA ILE A 354 8.24 -15.35 -20.10
C ILE A 354 8.97 -14.42 -19.14
N MET A 355 9.34 -13.24 -19.63
CA MET A 355 9.84 -12.14 -18.81
C MET A 355 8.69 -11.20 -18.44
N LEU A 356 8.57 -10.90 -17.15
CA LEU A 356 7.53 -10.06 -16.57
C LEU A 356 8.09 -8.72 -16.09
N ASN A 357 7.42 -7.66 -16.51
CA ASN A 357 7.52 -6.34 -15.92
C ASN A 357 6.83 -6.31 -14.55
N PRO A 358 7.41 -5.66 -13.54
CA PRO A 358 6.73 -5.40 -12.28
C PRO A 358 5.41 -4.66 -12.48
N ILE A 359 4.35 -5.06 -11.77
CA ILE A 359 2.99 -4.56 -11.99
C ILE A 359 2.85 -3.04 -11.78
N ASP A 360 3.63 -2.48 -10.85
CA ASP A 360 3.61 -1.05 -10.50
C ASP A 360 4.50 -0.17 -11.39
N ASN A 361 5.27 -0.76 -12.31
CA ASN A 361 6.06 0.00 -13.28
C ASN A 361 5.21 0.38 -14.50
N ARG A 362 5.25 1.63 -14.95
CA ARG A 362 4.58 2.09 -16.20
C ARG A 362 5.30 1.68 -17.49
N THR A 363 6.25 0.74 -17.42
CA THR A 363 6.98 0.28 -18.59
C THR A 363 6.13 -0.65 -19.45
N THR A 364 6.27 -0.52 -20.76
CA THR A 364 5.61 -1.38 -21.75
C THR A 364 6.13 -2.81 -21.69
N GLY A 365 5.25 -3.78 -21.99
CA GLY A 365 5.56 -5.21 -22.01
C GLY A 365 4.65 -6.00 -21.07
N VAL A 366 4.80 -7.32 -21.09
CA VAL A 366 3.99 -8.25 -20.30
C VAL A 366 4.26 -8.04 -18.81
N LYS A 367 3.21 -7.81 -18.04
CA LYS A 367 3.22 -7.67 -16.57
C LYS A 367 2.58 -8.85 -15.86
N SER A 368 1.67 -9.55 -16.54
CA SER A 368 0.98 -10.69 -15.98
C SER A 368 0.71 -11.78 -17.02
N VAL A 369 0.79 -13.03 -16.60
CA VAL A 369 0.36 -14.19 -17.38
C VAL A 369 -0.98 -14.68 -16.86
N MET A 370 -1.89 -14.93 -17.79
CA MET A 370 -3.26 -15.37 -17.56
C MET A 370 -3.47 -16.74 -18.21
N ILE A 371 -3.54 -17.81 -17.40
CA ILE A 371 -3.76 -19.19 -17.88
C ILE A 371 -5.18 -19.64 -17.60
N LYS A 372 -6.06 -19.56 -18.60
CA LYS A 372 -7.48 -19.91 -18.43
C LYS A 372 -7.65 -21.41 -18.26
N ILE A 373 -8.25 -21.79 -17.13
CA ILE A 373 -8.49 -23.19 -16.74
C ILE A 373 -9.89 -23.63 -17.17
N SER A 374 -10.88 -22.75 -16.99
CA SER A 374 -12.28 -22.99 -17.33
C SER A 374 -12.96 -21.65 -17.69
N PRO A 375 -14.25 -21.64 -18.09
CA PRO A 375 -14.99 -20.39 -18.32
C PRO A 375 -15.01 -19.44 -17.13
N THR A 376 -14.83 -19.92 -15.89
CA THR A 376 -14.93 -19.14 -14.65
C THR A 376 -13.66 -19.16 -13.82
N LYS A 377 -12.57 -19.78 -14.28
CA LYS A 377 -11.35 -19.96 -13.48
C LYS A 377 -10.08 -19.68 -14.27
N ILE A 378 -9.20 -18.87 -13.69
CA ILE A 378 -7.90 -18.52 -14.26
C ILE A 378 -6.80 -18.63 -13.20
N ILE A 379 -5.59 -18.96 -13.65
CA ILE A 379 -4.36 -18.73 -12.85
C ILE A 379 -3.71 -17.47 -13.39
N ALA A 380 -3.47 -16.51 -12.50
CA ALA A 380 -2.73 -15.30 -12.79
C ALA A 380 -1.34 -15.37 -12.15
N VAL A 381 -0.35 -14.85 -12.87
CA VAL A 381 1.06 -14.81 -12.45
C VAL A 381 1.60 -13.43 -12.72
N GLU A 382 2.04 -12.73 -11.69
CA GLU A 382 2.52 -11.35 -11.82
C GLU A 382 3.81 -11.09 -11.05
N SER A 383 4.63 -10.18 -11.57
CA SER A 383 5.85 -9.71 -10.91
C SER A 383 5.50 -8.67 -9.84
N ARG A 384 5.95 -8.93 -8.61
CA ARG A 384 5.79 -8.04 -7.45
C ARG A 384 7.14 -7.62 -6.92
N ARG A 385 7.24 -6.35 -6.56
CA ARG A 385 8.43 -5.72 -5.94
C ARG A 385 7.94 -4.61 -5.01
N PRO A 386 8.72 -4.25 -3.97
CA PRO A 386 8.36 -3.12 -3.12
C PRO A 386 8.16 -1.85 -3.96
N ALA A 387 6.99 -1.24 -3.81
CA ALA A 387 6.57 -0.03 -4.51
C ALA A 387 6.40 1.15 -3.55
N SER A 388 6.20 2.35 -4.09
CA SER A 388 6.18 3.61 -3.33
C SER A 388 5.08 3.71 -2.26
N PHE A 389 3.99 2.97 -2.41
CA PHE A 389 2.84 3.02 -1.50
C PHE A 389 2.86 1.91 -0.44
N ASP A 390 3.77 0.96 -0.59
CA ASP A 390 3.79 -0.22 0.24
C ASP A 390 4.28 0.07 1.66
N CYS A 391 3.83 -0.78 2.58
CA CYS A 391 4.45 -0.85 3.89
C CYS A 391 5.63 -1.84 3.87
N ALA A 392 6.74 -1.45 4.51
CA ALA A 392 7.91 -2.30 4.63
C ALA A 392 7.60 -3.55 5.48
N ALA A 393 7.74 -4.72 4.88
CA ALA A 393 7.52 -6.01 5.53
C ALA A 393 8.36 -7.12 4.87
N PRO A 394 8.68 -8.22 5.58
CA PRO A 394 9.44 -9.35 5.00
C PRO A 394 8.74 -10.02 3.81
N THR A 395 7.41 -9.96 3.78
CA THR A 395 6.59 -10.51 2.68
C THR A 395 6.48 -9.56 1.50
N ASN A 396 6.82 -8.28 1.66
CA ASN A 396 6.93 -7.34 0.55
C ASN A 396 8.36 -7.35 0.01
N ARG A 397 8.60 -8.20 -0.99
CA ARG A 397 9.91 -8.39 -1.60
C ARG A 397 9.77 -8.64 -3.09
N ALA A 398 10.89 -8.56 -3.80
CA ALA A 398 10.98 -8.92 -5.19
C ALA A 398 10.66 -10.41 -5.41
N GLY A 399 9.83 -10.70 -6.42
CA GLY A 399 9.56 -12.06 -6.89
C GLY A 399 8.23 -12.14 -7.63
N VAL A 400 7.68 -13.34 -7.68
CA VAL A 400 6.46 -13.64 -8.44
C VAL A 400 5.33 -14.06 -7.52
N LEU A 401 4.17 -13.45 -7.69
CA LEU A 401 2.93 -13.82 -7.02
C LEU A 401 2.09 -14.69 -7.98
N VAL A 402 1.65 -15.85 -7.50
CA VAL A 402 0.76 -16.76 -8.24
C VAL A 402 -0.54 -16.88 -7.49
N TYR A 403 -1.65 -16.74 -8.19
CA TYR A 403 -2.97 -16.82 -7.58
C TYR A 403 -4.03 -17.32 -8.56
N ILE A 404 -5.12 -17.84 -7.99
CA ILE A 404 -6.30 -18.29 -8.73
C ILE A 404 -7.34 -17.20 -8.63
N VAL A 405 -8.04 -16.93 -9.73
CA VAL A 405 -9.28 -16.17 -9.74
C VAL A 405 -10.43 -17.13 -10.01
N ASP A 406 -11.47 -17.07 -9.20
CA ASP A 406 -12.70 -17.85 -9.37
C ASP A 406 -13.92 -16.91 -9.50
N ALA A 407 -14.43 -16.78 -10.72
CA ALA A 407 -15.58 -15.93 -11.03
C ALA A 407 -16.93 -16.49 -10.54
N THR A 408 -16.93 -17.63 -9.84
CA THR A 408 -18.10 -18.14 -9.10
C THR A 408 -18.15 -17.64 -7.66
N VAL A 409 -17.10 -16.97 -7.18
CA VAL A 409 -16.99 -16.38 -5.84
C VAL A 409 -17.19 -14.88 -5.97
N GLY A 410 -17.98 -14.27 -5.08
CA GLY A 410 -18.45 -12.89 -5.18
C GLY A 410 -17.72 -11.86 -4.33
N HIS A 411 -18.25 -10.63 -4.36
CA HIS A 411 -17.85 -9.55 -3.48
C HIS A 411 -17.90 -9.98 -2.01
N GLY A 412 -16.80 -9.80 -1.27
CA GLY A 412 -16.77 -10.17 0.13
C GLY A 412 -16.70 -11.68 0.38
N GLU A 413 -16.32 -12.48 -0.64
CA GLU A 413 -16.18 -13.92 -0.51
C GLU A 413 -14.77 -14.41 -0.86
N GLY A 414 -13.85 -13.51 -1.19
CA GLY A 414 -12.45 -13.85 -1.49
C GLY A 414 -12.27 -14.48 -2.87
N THR A 415 -12.59 -13.72 -3.92
CA THR A 415 -12.59 -14.19 -5.32
C THR A 415 -11.22 -14.56 -5.89
N GLN A 416 -10.16 -14.15 -5.19
CA GLN A 416 -8.78 -14.43 -5.54
C GLN A 416 -8.07 -15.12 -4.38
N THR A 417 -7.37 -16.21 -4.71
CA THR A 417 -6.70 -17.06 -3.72
C THR A 417 -5.24 -17.27 -4.08
N LEU A 418 -4.34 -16.95 -3.15
CA LEU A 418 -2.90 -17.15 -3.33
C LEU A 418 -2.54 -18.63 -3.44
N VAL A 419 -1.52 -18.92 -4.25
CA VAL A 419 -0.89 -20.24 -4.34
C VAL A 419 0.54 -20.12 -3.80
N PRO A 420 0.75 -20.27 -2.47
CA PRO A 420 2.07 -20.17 -1.87
C PRO A 420 2.92 -21.43 -2.13
N PRO A 421 4.26 -21.35 -2.02
CA PRO A 421 5.10 -22.53 -1.94
C PRO A 421 4.70 -23.44 -0.77
N SER A 422 4.87 -24.75 -0.96
CA SER A 422 4.57 -25.74 0.09
C SER A 422 5.38 -25.46 1.36
N GLY A 423 4.73 -25.58 2.52
CA GLY A 423 5.34 -25.35 3.83
C GLY A 423 5.53 -23.88 4.21
N ARG A 424 5.09 -22.91 3.38
CA ARG A 424 5.07 -21.49 3.75
C ARG A 424 3.79 -21.15 4.52
N GLY A 425 3.91 -20.22 5.46
CA GLY A 425 2.82 -19.82 6.35
C GLY A 425 2.78 -18.33 6.61
N LEU A 426 2.09 -17.93 7.68
CA LEU A 426 1.94 -16.52 8.06
C LEU A 426 3.23 -15.94 8.63
N VAL A 427 3.60 -14.75 8.17
CA VAL A 427 4.77 -14.00 8.60
C VAL A 427 4.34 -12.70 9.28
N ARG A 428 4.89 -12.43 10.46
CA ARG A 428 4.62 -11.20 11.22
C ARG A 428 5.21 -9.97 10.51
N ASN A 429 4.55 -8.83 10.68
CA ASN A 429 4.92 -7.56 10.08
C ASN A 429 4.49 -6.40 11.00
N SER A 430 4.85 -5.17 10.62
CA SER A 430 4.54 -3.93 11.34
C SER A 430 3.60 -3.01 10.57
N CYS A 431 2.80 -3.53 9.63
CA CYS A 431 1.92 -2.75 8.75
C CYS A 431 0.53 -2.50 9.33
N GLY A 432 0.24 -3.02 10.53
CA GLY A 432 -1.06 -2.88 11.18
C GLY A 432 -2.03 -4.01 10.82
N THR A 433 -1.54 -5.13 10.29
CA THR A 433 -2.35 -6.31 10.00
C THR A 433 -1.92 -7.52 10.83
N PRO A 434 -2.74 -8.59 10.90
CA PRO A 434 -2.27 -9.91 11.28
C PRO A 434 -1.12 -10.41 10.38
N GLY A 435 -0.60 -11.59 10.70
CA GLY A 435 0.44 -12.24 9.87
C GLY A 435 0.00 -12.39 8.41
N ILE A 436 0.93 -12.17 7.49
CA ILE A 436 0.71 -12.21 6.04
C ILE A 436 1.22 -13.53 5.50
N LEU A 437 0.43 -14.20 4.65
CA LEU A 437 0.84 -15.45 4.04
C LEU A 437 2.07 -15.22 3.17
N ASP A 438 3.11 -16.02 3.34
CA ASP A 438 4.28 -15.90 2.50
C ASP A 438 4.09 -16.60 1.14
N ALA A 439 3.64 -15.83 0.15
CA ALA A 439 3.23 -16.34 -1.16
C ALA A 439 4.15 -15.94 -2.33
N ILE A 440 5.07 -14.98 -2.14
CA ILE A 440 5.99 -14.55 -3.21
C ILE A 440 7.06 -15.63 -3.44
N LEU A 441 7.13 -16.14 -4.67
CA LEU A 441 8.16 -17.08 -5.12
C LEU A 441 9.54 -16.41 -5.14
N ASN A 442 10.53 -17.15 -4.64
CA ASN A 442 11.95 -16.86 -4.80
C ASN A 442 12.52 -17.59 -6.02
N VAL A 443 13.70 -17.15 -6.48
CA VAL A 443 14.39 -17.80 -7.60
C VAL A 443 14.64 -19.27 -7.30
N GLY A 444 14.25 -20.13 -8.23
CA GLY A 444 14.35 -21.58 -8.12
C GLY A 444 13.09 -22.26 -7.57
N GLU A 445 12.21 -21.52 -6.88
CA GLU A 445 10.95 -22.05 -6.35
C GLU A 445 9.90 -22.22 -7.45
N SER A 446 8.98 -23.17 -7.22
CA SER A 446 7.85 -23.43 -8.09
C SER A 446 6.60 -23.77 -7.30
N VAL A 447 5.45 -23.48 -7.87
CA VAL A 447 4.14 -23.90 -7.38
C VAL A 447 3.35 -24.56 -8.50
N THR A 448 2.48 -25.50 -8.11
CA THR A 448 1.59 -26.20 -9.03
C THR A 448 0.16 -26.07 -8.53
N SER A 449 -0.75 -25.62 -9.39
CA SER A 449 -2.18 -25.56 -9.09
C SER A 449 -2.99 -25.73 -10.36
N ASN A 450 -4.15 -26.39 -10.27
CA ASN A 450 -5.04 -26.71 -11.39
C ASN A 450 -4.31 -27.26 -12.65
N GLY A 451 -3.30 -28.12 -12.44
CA GLY A 451 -2.51 -28.70 -13.52
C GLY A 451 -1.48 -27.77 -14.18
N VAL A 452 -1.29 -26.55 -13.68
CA VAL A 452 -0.26 -25.60 -14.18
C VAL A 452 0.86 -25.50 -13.16
N THR A 453 2.11 -25.61 -13.63
CA THR A 453 3.31 -25.36 -12.84
C THR A 453 3.91 -24.02 -13.26
N VAL A 454 4.24 -23.19 -12.27
CA VAL A 454 4.93 -21.90 -12.44
C VAL A 454 6.20 -21.94 -11.64
N LYS A 455 7.34 -21.63 -12.28
CA LYS A 455 8.65 -21.56 -11.64
C LYS A 455 9.28 -20.19 -11.87
N LEU A 456 9.83 -19.58 -10.82
CA LEU A 456 10.65 -18.39 -10.97
C LEU A 456 12.09 -18.79 -11.32
N VAL A 457 12.55 -18.44 -12.52
CA VAL A 457 13.87 -18.82 -13.05
C VAL A 457 14.92 -17.75 -12.74
N LYS A 458 14.54 -16.46 -12.81
CA LYS A 458 15.42 -15.32 -12.55
C LYS A 458 14.62 -14.16 -12.00
N SER A 459 15.19 -13.43 -11.05
CA SER A 459 14.63 -12.17 -10.53
C SER A 459 15.71 -11.10 -10.48
N SER A 460 15.51 -9.99 -11.20
CA SER A 460 16.40 -8.82 -11.15
C SER A 460 15.61 -7.55 -11.40
N THR A 461 15.75 -6.88 -12.55
CA THR A 461 14.85 -5.76 -12.90
C THR A 461 13.48 -6.29 -13.31
N TYR A 462 13.51 -7.43 -14.01
CA TYR A 462 12.36 -8.20 -14.43
C TYR A 462 12.36 -9.58 -13.75
N ASP A 463 11.23 -10.27 -13.79
CA ASP A 463 11.14 -11.68 -13.40
C ASP A 463 11.01 -12.56 -14.62
N THR A 464 11.90 -13.55 -14.77
CA THR A 464 11.75 -14.58 -15.79
C THR A 464 11.13 -15.81 -15.16
N ILE A 465 9.96 -16.20 -15.66
CA ILE A 465 9.24 -17.40 -15.22
C ILE A 465 9.24 -18.46 -16.30
N GLU A 466 9.13 -19.71 -15.86
CA GLU A 466 8.82 -20.85 -16.70
C GLU A 466 7.43 -21.37 -16.31
N ILE A 467 6.56 -21.55 -17.30
CA ILE A 467 5.20 -22.07 -17.12
C ILE A 467 5.05 -23.35 -17.94
N SER A 468 4.46 -24.38 -17.36
CA SER A 468 4.15 -25.64 -18.05
C SER A 468 2.89 -26.30 -17.49
N LYS A 469 2.40 -27.33 -18.18
CA LYS A 469 1.50 -28.31 -17.55
C LYS A 469 2.25 -29.05 -16.44
N ALA A 470 1.53 -29.47 -15.40
CA ALA A 470 2.01 -30.42 -14.41
C ALA A 470 2.30 -31.74 -15.12
N GLY A 471 3.47 -32.30 -14.86
CA GLY A 471 3.92 -33.59 -15.40
C GLY A 471 3.34 -34.78 -14.66
#